data_AF-A0A9W7LCR5-F1
#
_entry.id   AF-A0A9W7LCR5-F1
#
_cell.length_a   1.000
_cell.length_b   1.000
_cell.length_c   1.000
_cell.angle_alpha   90.00
_cell.angle_beta   90.00
_cell.angle_gamma   90.00
#
_symmetry.space_group_name_H-M   'P 1'
#
loop_
_entity.id
_entity.type
_entity.pdbx_description
1 polymer ?
#
loop_
_entity_poly.entity_id
_entity_poly.type
_entity_poly.pdbx_seq_one_letter_code
_entity_poly.pdbx_strand_id
1 'polypeptide(L)'
;PLSGLYRVGVVQPVLHYTMGGLTVNGDGRVLDVNGTIMEGLYAAGEVMGGVHGENRLGGSSLLDCVVFGMNAAKAVDGEAGVREWMGWRDERSESRKGIEKEEEEVVAEGERKIVTIKGKKYDVTNFIKTHPGGPIHVEKDEDLTIRFTGAHGNDLSLLDRDSIRVIGEGGEVEEREVKFYENYGEVGGSWREV
;
A
#
# COMPACT_ATOMS: atom_id res chain seq x y z
N PRO A 1 0.43 -31.54 29.71
CA PRO A 1 -0.61 -30.60 29.22
C PRO A 1 -0.69 -29.38 30.14
N LEU A 2 -0.74 -28.18 29.58
CA LEU A 2 -0.98 -26.97 30.36
C LEU A 2 -2.47 -26.96 30.80
N SER A 3 -2.76 -26.62 32.06
CA SER A 3 -4.13 -26.51 32.60
C SER A 3 -4.49 -25.04 32.83
N GLY A 4 -5.68 -24.60 32.38
CA GLY A 4 -6.17 -23.23 32.58
C GLY A 4 -7.13 -22.74 31.49
N LEU A 5 -7.66 -21.52 31.67
CA LEU A 5 -8.43 -20.81 30.65
C LEU A 5 -7.48 -20.19 29.62
N TYR A 6 -7.66 -20.51 28.34
CA TYR A 6 -6.92 -19.91 27.24
C TYR A 6 -7.87 -19.14 26.35
N ARG A 7 -7.43 -17.96 25.91
CA ARG A 7 -8.12 -17.17 24.87
C ARG A 7 -7.23 -17.14 23.64
N VAL A 8 -7.81 -17.42 22.49
CA VAL A 8 -7.10 -17.42 21.20
C VAL A 8 -7.61 -16.22 20.40
N GLY A 9 -6.69 -15.38 19.93
CA GLY A 9 -6.98 -14.34 18.96
C GLY A 9 -6.60 -14.83 17.56
N VAL A 10 -7.51 -14.71 16.61
CA VAL A 10 -7.22 -14.95 15.20
C VAL A 10 -6.61 -13.67 14.62
N VAL A 11 -5.42 -13.78 14.03
CA VAL A 11 -4.72 -12.67 13.39
C VAL A 11 -4.44 -13.00 11.93
N GLN A 12 -4.43 -12.00 11.08
CA GLN A 12 -4.11 -12.13 9.66
C GLN A 12 -3.11 -11.04 9.25
N PRO A 13 -2.26 -11.29 8.23
CA PRO A 13 -1.44 -10.24 7.64
C PRO A 13 -2.32 -9.11 7.10
N VAL A 14 -1.88 -7.87 7.32
CA VAL A 14 -2.48 -6.66 6.75
C VAL A 14 -1.38 -5.77 6.23
N LEU A 15 -1.68 -4.95 5.22
CA LEU A 15 -0.75 -3.90 4.80
C LEU A 15 -0.44 -3.01 6.00
N HIS A 16 0.84 -2.88 6.33
CA HIS A 16 1.28 -2.31 7.60
C HIS A 16 2.22 -1.11 7.45
N TYR A 17 3.13 -1.15 6.46
CA TYR A 17 4.13 -0.12 6.25
C TYR A 17 4.51 -0.03 4.78
N THR A 18 4.75 1.18 4.27
CA THR A 18 5.24 1.40 2.90
C THR A 18 6.74 1.72 2.94
N MET A 19 7.57 0.81 2.42
CA MET A 19 9.03 0.99 2.44
C MET A 19 9.55 1.95 1.36
N GLY A 20 8.75 2.17 0.31
CA GLY A 20 9.02 3.14 -0.76
C GLY A 20 8.57 4.54 -0.37
N GLY A 21 8.98 5.53 -1.17
CA GLY A 21 8.65 6.93 -0.92
C GLY A 21 9.61 7.87 -1.64
N LEU A 22 9.67 9.12 -1.17
CA LEU A 22 10.59 10.13 -1.67
C LEU A 22 12.04 9.75 -1.35
N THR A 23 12.91 9.84 -2.35
CA THR A 23 14.35 9.70 -2.14
C THR A 23 14.85 10.94 -1.41
N VAL A 24 15.51 10.74 -0.26
CA VAL A 24 16.12 11.80 0.53
C VAL A 24 17.59 11.54 0.78
N ASN A 25 18.36 12.60 1.00
CA ASN A 25 19.71 12.47 1.57
C ASN A 25 19.68 12.42 3.12
N GLY A 26 20.85 12.30 3.75
CA GLY A 26 20.96 12.19 5.22
C GLY A 26 20.46 13.40 6.02
N ASP A 27 20.31 14.55 5.35
CA ASP A 27 19.80 15.79 5.94
C ASP A 27 18.27 15.94 5.73
N GLY A 28 17.61 14.99 5.07
CA GLY A 28 16.17 15.02 4.79
C GLY A 28 15.78 15.87 3.57
N ARG A 29 16.74 16.26 2.71
CA ARG A 29 16.44 16.98 1.46
C ARG A 29 15.97 16.00 0.40
N VAL A 30 14.87 16.33 -0.27
CA VAL A 30 14.32 15.50 -1.36
C VAL A 30 15.19 15.61 -2.61
N LEU A 31 15.42 14.47 -3.26
CA LEU A 31 16.19 14.37 -4.49
C LEU A 31 15.27 14.13 -5.69
N ASP A 32 15.60 14.73 -6.83
CA ASP A 32 14.96 14.44 -8.11
C ASP A 32 15.45 13.10 -8.71
N VAL A 33 14.95 12.76 -9.90
CA VAL A 33 15.32 11.53 -10.63
C VAL A 33 16.79 11.45 -11.02
N ASN A 34 17.51 12.58 -11.01
CA ASN A 34 18.94 12.66 -11.31
C ASN A 34 19.81 12.70 -10.03
N GLY A 35 19.19 12.62 -8.84
CA GLY A 35 19.89 12.75 -7.57
C GLY A 35 20.22 14.19 -7.17
N THR A 36 19.62 15.19 -7.82
CA THR A 36 19.81 16.61 -7.51
C THR A 36 18.85 17.04 -6.41
N ILE A 37 19.30 17.88 -5.49
CA ILE A 37 18.47 18.43 -4.41
C ILE A 37 17.35 19.29 -4.99
N MET A 38 16.11 19.01 -4.59
CA MET A 38 14.97 19.88 -4.83
C MET A 38 14.91 20.96 -3.73
N GLU A 39 15.30 22.19 -4.08
CA GLU A 39 15.40 23.28 -3.12
C GLU A 39 14.07 23.58 -2.42
N GLY A 40 14.12 23.74 -1.10
CA GLY A 40 12.95 24.00 -0.25
C GLY A 40 12.02 22.80 -0.02
N LEU A 41 12.34 21.62 -0.56
CA LEU A 41 11.57 20.40 -0.34
C LEU A 41 12.30 19.40 0.56
N TYR A 42 11.67 19.07 1.69
CA TYR A 42 12.19 18.15 2.70
C TYR A 42 11.15 17.09 3.03
N ALA A 43 11.61 15.92 3.45
CA ALA A 43 10.76 14.80 3.84
C ALA A 43 11.34 14.06 5.06
N ALA A 44 10.45 13.46 5.86
CA ALA A 44 10.78 12.72 7.08
C ALA A 44 9.69 11.66 7.37
N GLY A 45 10.08 10.52 7.97
CA GLY A 45 9.18 9.42 8.31
C GLY A 45 8.74 8.58 7.10
N GLU A 46 7.59 7.92 7.21
CA GLU A 46 7.11 6.91 6.24
C GLU A 46 6.90 7.41 4.80
N VAL A 47 6.88 8.73 4.58
CA VAL A 47 6.85 9.29 3.21
C VAL A 47 8.19 9.11 2.46
N MET A 48 9.28 8.80 3.18
CA MET A 48 10.60 8.59 2.60
C MET A 48 10.81 7.14 2.17
N GLY A 49 11.53 6.96 1.06
CA GLY A 49 11.92 5.65 0.57
C GLY A 49 13.32 5.21 1.02
N GLY A 50 13.56 3.90 1.05
CA GLY A 50 14.91 3.31 1.04
C GLY A 50 15.57 3.14 2.41
N VAL A 51 15.18 3.89 3.45
CA VAL A 51 15.74 3.78 4.82
C VAL A 51 15.61 2.36 5.39
N HIS A 52 14.58 1.64 4.99
CA HIS A 52 14.29 0.28 5.48
C HIS A 52 14.58 -0.82 4.46
N GLY A 53 15.09 -0.49 3.27
CA GLY A 53 15.24 -1.45 2.18
C GLY A 53 13.91 -2.14 1.82
N GLU A 54 13.95 -3.46 1.60
CA GLU A 54 12.77 -4.23 1.20
C GLU A 54 11.84 -4.59 2.38
N ASN A 55 12.35 -4.63 3.61
CA ASN A 55 11.58 -5.03 4.77
C ASN A 55 12.02 -4.27 6.02
N ARG A 56 11.06 -3.58 6.63
CA ARG A 56 11.27 -2.82 7.85
C ARG A 56 11.36 -3.72 9.08
N LEU A 57 12.34 -3.47 9.94
CA LEU A 57 12.46 -4.10 11.25
C LEU A 57 11.43 -3.53 12.25
N GLY A 58 10.77 -4.40 13.02
CA GLY A 58 9.83 -3.97 14.07
C GLY A 58 10.44 -2.93 15.02
N GLY A 59 9.70 -1.87 15.31
CA GLY A 59 10.16 -0.76 16.17
C GLY A 59 11.03 0.31 15.51
N SER A 60 11.49 0.15 14.27
CA SER A 60 12.36 1.15 13.62
C SER A 60 11.64 2.39 13.06
N SER A 61 10.33 2.34 12.77
CA SER A 61 9.62 3.49 12.16
C SER A 61 9.59 4.72 13.05
N LEU A 62 9.37 4.54 14.35
CA LEU A 62 9.32 5.67 15.27
C LEU A 62 10.69 6.34 15.40
N LEU A 63 11.76 5.53 15.35
CA LEU A 63 13.13 6.03 15.33
C LEU A 63 13.41 6.81 14.05
N ASP A 64 12.99 6.30 12.89
CA ASP A 64 13.06 6.98 11.59
C ASP A 64 12.39 8.36 11.66
N CYS A 65 11.12 8.42 12.06
CA CYS A 65 10.37 9.67 12.20
C CYS A 65 11.11 10.72 13.03
N VAL A 66 11.71 10.31 14.15
CA VAL A 66 12.42 11.21 15.07
C VAL A 66 13.75 11.68 14.50
N VAL A 67 14.60 10.75 14.03
CA VAL A 67 15.95 11.07 13.55
C VAL A 67 15.89 11.93 12.29
N PHE A 68 15.15 11.49 11.27
CA PHE A 68 15.09 12.21 10.02
C PHE A 68 14.25 13.49 10.12
N GLY A 69 13.23 13.51 10.99
CA GLY A 69 12.50 14.73 11.31
C GLY A 69 13.40 15.81 11.92
N MET A 70 14.29 15.42 12.85
CA MET A 70 15.27 16.35 13.43
C MET A 70 16.33 16.80 12.42
N ASN A 71 16.80 15.90 11.53
CA ASN A 71 17.76 16.26 10.49
C ASN A 71 17.17 17.26 9.50
N ALA A 72 15.94 16.99 9.00
CA ALA A 72 15.21 17.90 8.13
C ALA A 72 15.00 19.27 8.79
N ALA A 73 14.59 19.29 10.06
CA ALA A 73 14.41 20.54 10.79
C ALA A 73 15.72 21.34 10.91
N LYS A 74 16.85 20.69 11.24
CA LYS A 74 18.16 21.33 11.31
C LYS A 74 18.63 21.84 9.95
N ALA A 75 18.35 21.11 8.88
CA ALA A 75 18.68 21.54 7.52
C ALA A 75 17.91 22.80 7.14
N VAL A 76 16.61 22.86 7.46
CA VAL A 76 15.77 24.05 7.27
C VAL A 76 16.28 25.25 8.08
N ASP A 77 16.63 25.05 9.36
CA ASP A 77 17.10 26.13 10.23
C ASP A 77 18.51 26.65 9.86
N GLY A 78 19.41 25.74 9.49
CA GLY A 78 20.76 26.08 9.02
C GLY A 78 20.74 26.83 7.68
N GLU A 79 19.68 26.66 6.91
CA GLU A 79 19.39 27.38 5.68
C GLU A 79 18.56 28.65 5.92
N ALA A 80 18.85 29.41 6.98
CA ALA A 80 18.22 30.69 7.32
C ALA A 80 18.09 31.72 6.15
N GLY A 81 18.71 31.46 4.99
CA GLY A 81 18.56 32.21 3.74
C GLY A 81 17.43 31.76 2.78
N VAL A 82 16.79 30.60 2.95
CA VAL A 82 15.70 30.14 2.05
C VAL A 82 14.46 31.04 2.19
N ARG A 83 14.25 31.64 3.37
CA ARG A 83 13.15 32.57 3.63
C ARG A 83 13.26 33.91 2.88
N GLU A 84 14.47 34.34 2.53
CA GLU A 84 14.70 35.60 1.79
C GLU A 84 14.67 35.38 0.26
N TRP A 85 15.05 34.18 -0.20
CA TRP A 85 15.24 33.88 -1.62
C TRP A 85 14.01 33.33 -2.36
N MET A 86 13.11 32.60 -1.68
CA MET A 86 11.96 31.98 -2.35
C MET A 86 10.84 32.95 -2.77
N GLY A 87 11.01 34.26 -2.58
CA GLY A 87 10.16 35.30 -3.16
C GLY A 87 8.68 34.92 -3.10
N TRP A 88 8.18 34.64 -1.90
CA TRP A 88 6.83 34.12 -1.66
C TRP A 88 5.80 35.17 -2.09
N ARG A 89 5.58 35.25 -3.40
CA ARG A 89 4.49 35.99 -4.01
C ARG A 89 3.22 35.23 -3.73
N ASP A 90 2.17 36.00 -3.47
CA ASP A 90 0.79 35.56 -3.30
C ASP A 90 0.20 35.06 -4.65
N GLU A 91 0.92 34.17 -5.34
CA GLU A 91 0.55 33.54 -6.61
C GLU A 91 0.05 32.09 -6.40
N ARG A 92 -0.28 31.71 -5.16
CA ARG A 92 -0.91 30.40 -4.85
C ARG A 92 -2.24 30.17 -5.59
N SER A 93 -2.81 31.21 -6.20
CA SER A 93 -4.00 31.11 -7.04
C SER A 93 -3.71 30.67 -8.49
N GLU A 94 -2.47 30.79 -8.99
CA GLU A 94 -2.16 30.49 -10.40
C GLU A 94 -1.52 29.11 -10.58
N SER A 95 -0.64 28.65 -9.67
CA SER A 95 0.01 27.33 -9.78
C SER A 95 -0.89 26.13 -9.43
N ARG A 96 -2.08 26.38 -8.85
CA ARG A 96 -3.14 25.37 -8.73
C ARG A 96 -3.97 25.21 -9.99
N LYS A 97 -3.90 26.14 -10.96
CA LYS A 97 -4.58 26.00 -12.26
C LYS A 97 -3.81 24.96 -13.08
N GLY A 98 -4.29 23.72 -13.08
CA GLY A 98 -3.70 22.62 -13.83
C GLY A 98 -3.45 21.34 -13.05
N ILE A 99 -3.66 21.34 -11.72
CA ILE A 99 -3.87 20.07 -11.01
C ILE A 99 -5.33 19.67 -11.25
N GLU A 100 -5.61 19.24 -12.48
CA GLU A 100 -6.76 18.37 -12.68
C GLU A 100 -6.41 17.08 -11.93
N LYS A 101 -7.15 16.79 -10.86
CA LYS A 101 -7.21 15.40 -10.41
C LYS A 101 -7.89 14.68 -11.56
N GLU A 102 -7.11 14.04 -12.42
CA GLU A 102 -7.60 12.93 -13.21
C GLU A 102 -8.00 11.86 -12.18
N GLU A 103 -9.23 11.94 -11.70
CA GLU A 103 -9.91 10.78 -11.13
C GLU A 103 -10.12 9.84 -12.31
N GLU A 104 -9.08 9.08 -12.65
CA GLU A 104 -9.18 8.04 -13.64
C GLU A 104 -10.31 7.11 -13.21
N GLU A 105 -11.35 7.02 -14.04
CA GLU A 105 -12.48 6.14 -13.80
C GLU A 105 -11.96 4.70 -13.91
N VAL A 106 -11.65 4.11 -12.76
CA VAL A 106 -10.79 2.91 -12.64
C VAL A 106 -11.33 1.68 -13.36
N VAL A 107 -12.65 1.63 -13.58
CA VAL A 107 -13.30 0.56 -14.34
C VAL A 107 -14.56 1.14 -14.98
N ALA A 108 -14.65 1.11 -16.32
CA ALA A 108 -15.89 1.39 -17.01
C ALA A 108 -16.99 0.45 -16.50
N GLU A 109 -18.18 0.99 -16.23
CA GLU A 109 -19.28 0.26 -15.62
C GLU A 109 -19.61 -1.02 -16.41
N GLY A 110 -19.31 -2.19 -15.82
CA GLY A 110 -19.58 -3.51 -16.40
C GLY A 110 -18.37 -4.29 -16.95
N GLU A 111 -17.17 -3.71 -17.00
CA GLU A 111 -15.97 -4.46 -17.44
C GLU A 111 -15.40 -5.35 -16.31
N ARG A 112 -15.33 -6.66 -16.54
CA ARG A 112 -14.64 -7.58 -15.62
C ARG A 112 -13.13 -7.54 -15.83
N LYS A 113 -12.39 -7.33 -14.74
CA LYS A 113 -10.93 -7.41 -14.70
C LYS A 113 -10.52 -8.81 -14.27
N ILE A 114 -10.27 -9.66 -15.25
CA ILE A 114 -9.81 -11.03 -15.06
C ILE A 114 -8.30 -11.07 -15.27
N VAL A 115 -7.57 -11.70 -14.35
CA VAL A 115 -6.11 -11.82 -14.37
C VAL A 115 -5.67 -13.26 -14.21
N THR A 116 -4.45 -13.56 -14.65
CA THR A 116 -3.83 -14.87 -14.41
C THR A 116 -2.79 -14.75 -13.31
N ILE A 117 -2.85 -15.64 -12.32
CA ILE A 117 -1.83 -15.78 -11.27
C ILE A 117 -1.52 -17.26 -11.13
N LYS A 118 -0.27 -17.64 -11.39
CA LYS A 118 0.23 -19.04 -11.38
C LYS A 118 -0.64 -19.98 -12.21
N GLY A 119 -1.06 -19.53 -13.39
CA GLY A 119 -1.87 -20.32 -14.33
C GLY A 119 -3.35 -20.46 -13.96
N LYS A 120 -3.80 -19.87 -12.84
CA LYS A 120 -5.23 -19.79 -12.49
C LYS A 120 -5.79 -18.41 -12.81
N LYS A 121 -7.06 -18.35 -13.21
CA LYS A 121 -7.76 -17.10 -13.51
C LYS A 121 -8.52 -16.59 -12.29
N TYR A 122 -8.40 -15.29 -12.03
CA TYR A 122 -9.05 -14.60 -10.92
C TYR A 122 -9.80 -13.37 -11.43
N ASP A 123 -11.05 -13.21 -11.02
CA ASP A 123 -11.80 -11.97 -11.17
C ASP A 123 -11.52 -11.07 -9.97
N VAL A 124 -10.83 -9.96 -10.23
CA VAL A 124 -10.42 -8.96 -9.23
C VAL A 124 -11.22 -7.66 -9.33
N THR A 125 -12.32 -7.66 -10.09
CA THR A 125 -13.11 -6.46 -10.40
C THR A 125 -13.58 -5.70 -9.15
N ASN A 126 -14.01 -6.44 -8.12
CA ASN A 126 -14.46 -5.84 -6.86
C ASN A 126 -13.29 -5.51 -5.92
N PHE A 127 -12.21 -6.30 -5.98
CA PHE A 127 -11.03 -6.11 -5.16
C PHE A 127 -10.28 -4.82 -5.48
N ILE A 128 -10.12 -4.48 -6.77
CA ILE A 128 -9.39 -3.27 -7.21
C ILE A 128 -9.96 -2.02 -6.54
N LYS A 129 -11.29 -1.94 -6.37
CA LYS A 129 -11.98 -0.80 -5.74
C LYS A 129 -11.61 -0.59 -4.27
N THR A 130 -11.23 -1.66 -3.58
CA THR A 130 -10.90 -1.67 -2.15
C THR A 130 -9.42 -1.93 -1.88
N HIS A 131 -8.62 -2.06 -2.93
CA HIS A 131 -7.22 -2.42 -2.80
C HIS A 131 -6.41 -1.24 -2.22
N PRO A 132 -5.59 -1.45 -1.17
CA PRO A 132 -4.84 -0.37 -0.52
C PRO A 132 -3.82 0.32 -1.44
N GLY A 133 -3.31 -0.40 -2.44
CA GLY A 133 -2.45 0.15 -3.49
C GLY A 133 -3.21 1.01 -4.52
N GLY A 134 -4.49 1.25 -4.29
CA GLY A 134 -5.39 1.93 -5.21
C GLY A 134 -5.66 1.13 -6.48
N PRO A 135 -6.09 1.83 -7.54
CA PRO A 135 -6.14 1.35 -8.92
C PRO A 135 -4.74 0.98 -9.39
N ILE A 136 -4.22 -0.17 -8.96
CA ILE A 136 -3.07 -0.73 -9.66
C ILE A 136 -3.55 -0.93 -11.09
N HIS A 137 -2.84 -0.37 -12.08
CA HIS A 137 -3.08 -0.71 -13.49
C HIS A 137 -2.92 -2.22 -13.61
N VAL A 138 -4.08 -2.87 -13.65
CA VAL A 138 -4.28 -4.29 -13.86
C VAL A 138 -4.97 -4.35 -15.21
N GLU A 139 -4.21 -4.81 -16.19
CA GLU A 139 -4.74 -4.98 -17.53
C GLU A 139 -5.62 -6.23 -17.58
N LYS A 140 -6.64 -6.18 -18.43
CA LYS A 140 -7.47 -7.35 -18.66
C LYS A 140 -6.62 -8.48 -19.26
N ASP A 141 -6.79 -9.68 -18.72
CA ASP A 141 -6.04 -10.88 -19.08
C ASP A 141 -4.52 -10.82 -18.78
N GLU A 142 -4.06 -9.87 -17.95
CA GLU A 142 -2.65 -9.77 -17.53
C GLU A 142 -2.21 -10.99 -16.70
N ASP A 143 -1.00 -11.49 -16.92
CA ASP A 143 -0.34 -12.43 -16.03
C ASP A 143 0.40 -11.67 -14.91
N LEU A 144 -0.22 -11.63 -13.75
CA LEU A 144 0.29 -10.95 -12.57
C LEU A 144 1.22 -11.82 -11.72
N THR A 145 1.58 -13.04 -12.15
CA THR A 145 2.31 -14.01 -11.32
C THR A 145 3.57 -13.43 -10.68
N ILE A 146 4.39 -12.72 -11.45
CA ILE A 146 5.66 -12.16 -10.96
C ILE A 146 5.37 -11.04 -9.94
N ARG A 147 4.50 -10.09 -10.29
CA ARG A 147 4.13 -8.95 -9.43
C ARG A 147 3.50 -9.42 -8.13
N PHE A 148 2.58 -10.38 -8.24
CA PHE A 148 1.89 -10.99 -7.12
C PHE A 148 2.86 -11.71 -6.19
N THR A 149 3.70 -12.60 -6.74
CA THR A 149 4.64 -13.40 -5.94
C THR A 149 5.67 -12.53 -5.23
N GLY A 150 6.11 -11.44 -5.87
CA GLY A 150 7.02 -10.47 -5.26
C GLY A 150 6.40 -9.73 -4.06
N ALA A 151 5.12 -9.40 -4.14
CA ALA A 151 4.44 -8.65 -3.08
C ALA A 151 3.83 -9.53 -1.99
N HIS A 152 3.36 -10.74 -2.31
CA HIS A 152 2.50 -11.56 -1.43
C HIS A 152 3.05 -12.97 -1.18
N GLY A 153 4.20 -13.31 -1.78
CA GLY A 153 4.80 -14.63 -1.67
C GLY A 153 4.05 -15.71 -2.44
N ASN A 154 4.24 -16.97 -2.05
CA ASN A 154 3.76 -18.11 -2.82
C ASN A 154 2.36 -18.61 -2.46
N ASP A 155 1.83 -18.17 -1.32
CA ASP A 155 0.55 -18.64 -0.79
C ASP A 155 -0.62 -17.84 -1.36
N LEU A 156 -1.46 -18.52 -2.15
CA LEU A 156 -2.65 -17.95 -2.77
C LEU A 156 -3.91 -18.17 -1.91
N SER A 157 -3.81 -18.85 -0.77
CA SER A 157 -4.95 -19.18 0.09
C SER A 157 -5.64 -17.95 0.70
N LEU A 158 -4.96 -16.79 0.65
CA LEU A 158 -5.44 -15.49 1.10
C LEU A 158 -6.15 -14.69 0.00
N LEU A 159 -6.01 -15.09 -1.27
CA LEU A 159 -6.74 -14.46 -2.37
C LEU A 159 -8.17 -14.96 -2.49
N ASP A 160 -8.48 -16.10 -1.91
CA ASP A 160 -9.82 -16.61 -1.89
C ASP A 160 -10.61 -15.84 -0.82
N ARG A 161 -11.18 -14.68 -1.18
CA ARG A 161 -12.04 -13.80 -0.34
C ARG A 161 -13.14 -13.23 -1.21
N ASP A 162 -14.22 -12.70 -0.63
CA ASP A 162 -15.43 -12.27 -1.37
C ASP A 162 -15.18 -11.28 -2.53
N SER A 163 -14.09 -10.51 -2.43
CA SER A 163 -13.66 -9.51 -3.41
C SER A 163 -12.85 -10.08 -4.59
N ILE A 164 -12.28 -11.29 -4.48
CA ILE A 164 -11.46 -11.94 -5.51
C ILE A 164 -12.01 -13.35 -5.74
N ARG A 165 -12.43 -13.64 -6.97
CA ARG A 165 -13.13 -14.89 -7.28
C ARG A 165 -12.33 -15.73 -8.25
N VAL A 166 -12.23 -17.04 -8.01
CA VAL A 166 -11.58 -17.98 -8.93
C VAL A 166 -12.52 -18.22 -10.12
N ILE A 167 -11.97 -18.21 -11.33
CA ILE A 167 -12.69 -18.54 -12.56
C ILE A 167 -12.26 -19.93 -13.01
N GLY A 168 -13.23 -20.85 -13.08
CA GLY A 168 -13.02 -22.21 -13.54
C GLY A 168 -12.78 -22.29 -15.05
N GLU A 169 -12.37 -23.46 -15.53
CA GLU A 169 -11.99 -23.66 -16.95
C GLU A 169 -13.12 -23.33 -17.95
N GLY A 170 -14.38 -23.41 -17.51
CA GLY A 170 -15.57 -23.05 -18.30
C GLY A 170 -15.94 -21.55 -18.27
N GLY A 171 -15.18 -20.71 -17.58
CA GLY A 171 -15.47 -19.27 -17.43
C GLY A 171 -16.49 -18.92 -16.34
N GLU A 172 -16.98 -19.93 -15.61
CA GLU A 172 -17.85 -19.75 -14.45
C GLU A 172 -17.03 -19.39 -13.22
N VAL A 173 -17.64 -18.63 -12.30
CA VAL A 173 -17.06 -18.39 -10.97
C VAL A 173 -17.16 -19.68 -10.17
N GLU A 174 -16.03 -20.18 -9.67
CA GLU A 174 -16.03 -21.35 -8.80
C GLU A 174 -16.65 -21.01 -7.45
N GLU A 175 -17.55 -21.87 -6.96
CA GLU A 175 -17.99 -21.82 -5.57
C GLU A 175 -16.81 -22.20 -4.66
N ARG A 176 -16.49 -21.32 -3.71
CA ARG A 176 -15.44 -21.55 -2.74
C ARG A 176 -15.99 -22.13 -1.44
N GLU A 177 -15.19 -22.98 -0.81
CA GLU A 177 -15.48 -23.45 0.54
C GLU A 177 -15.31 -22.28 1.52
N VAL A 178 -16.39 -21.87 2.18
CA VAL A 178 -16.35 -20.84 3.22
C VAL A 178 -15.58 -21.40 4.41
N LYS A 179 -14.39 -20.83 4.67
CA LYS A 179 -13.57 -21.29 5.78
C LYS A 179 -14.17 -20.81 7.09
N PHE A 180 -14.01 -21.60 8.16
CA PHE A 180 -14.68 -21.36 9.46
C PHE A 180 -14.49 -19.95 10.04
N TYR A 181 -13.39 -19.28 9.69
CA TYR A 181 -13.04 -17.94 10.18
C TYR A 181 -13.65 -16.79 9.38
N GLU A 182 -14.31 -17.05 8.24
CA GLU A 182 -14.93 -16.00 7.43
C GLU A 182 -16.28 -15.56 8.01
N ASN A 183 -16.94 -16.43 8.79
CA ASN A 183 -18.17 -16.11 9.53
C ASN A 183 -17.89 -15.50 10.91
N TYR A 184 -16.65 -15.09 11.19
CA TYR A 184 -16.27 -14.60 12.51
C TYR A 184 -16.84 -13.20 12.74
N GLY A 185 -17.85 -13.08 13.59
CA GLY A 185 -18.51 -11.81 13.94
C GLY A 185 -19.87 -11.57 13.29
N GLU A 186 -20.36 -12.48 12.44
CA GLU A 186 -21.75 -12.45 12.00
C GLU A 186 -22.70 -12.95 13.10
N VAL A 187 -23.95 -12.47 13.11
CA VAL A 187 -24.98 -12.91 14.06
C VAL A 187 -25.27 -14.39 13.81
N GLY A 188 -24.66 -15.27 14.62
CA GLY A 188 -24.75 -16.73 14.46
C GLY A 188 -23.45 -17.42 14.03
N GLY A 189 -22.39 -16.66 13.73
CA GLY A 189 -21.04 -17.18 13.49
C GLY A 189 -20.46 -17.79 14.76
N SER A 190 -20.34 -19.11 14.79
CA SER A 190 -20.17 -19.88 16.01
C SER A 190 -18.90 -19.54 16.80
N TRP A 191 -19.08 -18.95 17.98
CA TRP A 191 -18.22 -19.24 19.12
C TRP A 191 -18.37 -20.73 19.42
N ARG A 192 -17.36 -21.55 19.09
CA ARG A 192 -17.21 -22.83 19.76
C ARG A 192 -16.19 -22.62 20.88
N GLU A 193 -16.70 -22.56 22.12
CA GLU A 193 -15.89 -22.95 23.26
C GLU A 193 -15.38 -24.38 22.98
N VAL A 194 -14.06 -24.56 23.09
CA VAL A 194 -13.41 -25.88 23.03
C VAL A 194 -13.22 -26.37 24.46
#